data_AF-A0A9W6YW87-F1
#
_entry.id   AF-A0A9W6YW87-F1
#
_cell.length_a   1.000
_cell.length_b   1.000
_cell.length_c   1.000
_cell.angle_alpha   90.00
_cell.angle_beta   90.00
_cell.angle_gamma   90.00
#
_symmetry.space_group_name_H-M   'P 1'
#
loop_
_entity.id
_entity.type
_entity.pdbx_description
1 polymer ?
#
loop_
_entity_poly.entity_id
_entity_poly.type
_entity_poly.pdbx_seq_one_letter_code
_entity_poly.pdbx_strand_id
1 'polypeptide(L)' 'MSATSKSLLRPRKNGSQLKQLMSATAQCATQSTAYGQCILKHYENISKDVCAAEFQVFRQCVQEHLGKKW' A
#
# COMPACT_ATOMS: atom_id res chain seq x y z
N MET A 1 -24.87 11.52 3.98
CA MET A 1 -23.64 12.30 4.28
C MET A 1 -22.84 11.53 5.32
N SER A 2 -21.53 11.47 5.12
CA SER A 2 -20.60 10.45 5.61
C SER A 2 -20.54 10.28 7.13
N ALA A 3 -20.73 9.04 7.60
CA ALA A 3 -20.35 8.64 8.95
C ALA A 3 -18.82 8.72 9.06
N THR A 4 -18.33 9.78 9.70
CA THR A 4 -16.92 9.92 10.03
C THR A 4 -16.63 9.01 11.22
N SER A 5 -16.26 7.77 10.93
CA SER A 5 -15.70 6.83 11.91
C SER A 5 -14.32 7.36 12.34
N LYS A 6 -14.32 8.40 13.18
CA LYS A 6 -13.11 9.08 13.70
C LYS A 6 -12.63 8.51 15.03
N SER A 7 -13.22 7.42 15.48
CA SER A 7 -12.87 6.78 16.74
C SER A 7 -12.45 5.36 16.43
N LEU A 8 -11.14 5.08 16.49
CA LEU A 8 -10.53 3.80 16.89
C LEU A 8 -8.99 3.72 16.66
N LEU A 9 -8.33 4.73 16.07
CA LEU A 9 -6.86 4.75 16.02
C LEU A 9 -6.27 5.41 17.28
N ARG A 10 -6.07 4.62 18.33
CA ARG A 10 -5.18 4.99 19.46
C ARG A 10 -3.78 5.31 18.92
N PRO A 11 -3.16 6.45 19.26
CA PRO A 11 -1.78 6.74 18.85
C PRO A 11 -0.83 5.80 19.61
N ARG A 12 -0.44 4.70 18.95
CA ARG A 12 0.68 3.86 19.40
C ARG A 12 1.96 4.68 19.21
N LYS A 13 2.82 4.73 20.25
CA LYS A 13 4.14 5.40 20.27
C LYS A 13 5.10 5.00 19.13
N ASN A 14 4.76 3.99 18.32
CA ASN A 14 5.52 3.52 17.15
C ASN A 14 5.02 4.14 15.82
N GLY A 15 4.27 5.25 15.88
CA GLY A 15 3.59 5.84 14.73
C GLY A 15 4.48 6.46 13.65
N SER A 16 5.78 6.68 13.91
CA SER A 16 6.71 7.22 12.91
C SER A 16 6.89 6.28 11.72
N GLN A 17 7.08 4.98 11.97
CA GLN A 17 7.24 3.96 10.93
C GLN A 17 5.97 3.80 10.08
N LEU A 18 4.79 3.82 10.73
CA LEU A 18 3.50 3.73 10.04
C LEU A 18 3.23 4.99 9.20
N LYS A 19 3.54 6.19 9.73
CA LYS A 19 3.45 7.44 8.97
C LYS A 19 4.36 7.46 7.76
N GLN A 20 5.60 6.99 7.90
CA GLN A 20 6.54 6.89 6.78
C GLN A 20 6.03 5.91 5.72
N LEU A 21 5.53 4.75 6.11
CA LEU A 21 4.94 3.79 5.19
C LEU A 21 3.72 4.36 4.48
N MET A 22 2.81 5.02 5.20
CA MET A 22 1.65 5.68 4.59
C MET A 22 2.06 6.79 3.61
N SER A 23 3.06 7.59 3.96
CA SER A 23 3.61 8.63 3.09
C SER A 23 4.23 8.04 1.82
N ALA A 24 5.04 6.99 1.94
CA ALA A 24 5.64 6.31 0.81
C ALA A 24 4.57 5.70 -0.11
N THR A 25 3.58 5.01 0.46
CA THR A 25 2.46 4.45 -0.31
C THR A 25 1.63 5.53 -1.02
N ALA A 26 1.44 6.70 -0.39
CA ALA A 26 0.76 7.83 -1.02
C ALA A 26 1.58 8.41 -2.20
N GLN A 27 2.91 8.42 -2.11
CA GLN A 27 3.79 8.83 -3.22
C GLN A 27 3.76 7.83 -4.39
N CYS A 28 3.50 6.56 -4.09
CA CYS A 28 3.35 5.47 -5.07
C CYS A 28 1.90 5.16 -5.45
N ALA A 29 1.01 6.16 -5.40
CA ALA A 29 -0.43 5.97 -5.61
C ALA A 29 -0.77 5.38 -6.99
N THR A 30 -0.01 5.76 -8.03
CA THR A 30 -0.20 5.27 -9.40
C THR A 30 0.05 3.76 -9.49
N GLN A 31 1.17 3.31 -8.93
CA GLN A 31 1.59 1.91 -8.89
C GLN A 31 0.65 1.09 -8.00
N SER A 32 0.24 1.67 -6.86
CA SER A 32 -0.75 1.08 -5.95
C SER A 32 -2.10 0.85 -6.65
N THR A 33 -2.55 1.81 -7.46
CA THR A 33 -3.79 1.70 -8.22
C THR A 33 -3.72 0.62 -9.29
N ALA A 34 -2.62 0.54 -10.04
CA ALA A 34 -2.42 -0.51 -11.04
C ALA A 34 -2.42 -1.91 -10.40
N TYR A 35 -1.71 -2.07 -9.29
CA TYR A 35 -1.71 -3.32 -8.52
C TYR A 35 -3.12 -3.66 -8.00
N GLY A 36 -3.83 -2.69 -7.43
CA GLY A 36 -5.20 -2.86 -6.98
C GLY A 36 -6.16 -3.27 -8.09
N GLN A 37 -6.03 -2.69 -9.29
CA GLN A 37 -6.83 -3.08 -10.45
C GLN A 37 -6.57 -4.53 -10.88
N CYS A 38 -5.32 -4.99 -10.85
CA CYS A 38 -4.98 -6.39 -11.13
C CYS A 38 -5.64 -7.32 -10.10
N ILE A 39 -5.55 -6.99 -8.80
CA ILE A 39 -6.21 -7.76 -7.75
C ILE A 39 -7.72 -7.83 -7.99
N LEU A 40 -8.36 -6.70 -8.31
CA LEU A 40 -9.81 -6.65 -8.55
C LEU A 40 -10.22 -7.52 -9.74
N LYS A 41 -9.42 -7.54 -10.82
CA LYS A 41 -9.65 -8.41 -11.97
C LYS A 41 -9.52 -9.90 -11.64
N HIS A 42 -8.65 -10.24 -10.71
CA HIS A 42 -8.36 -11.62 -10.32
C HIS A 42 -8.91 -12.00 -8.95
N TYR A 43 -9.83 -11.21 -8.37
CA TYR A 43 -10.26 -11.34 -6.98
C TYR A 43 -10.84 -12.73 -6.66
N GLU A 44 -11.52 -13.36 -7.64
CA GLU A 44 -12.12 -14.68 -7.49
C GLU A 44 -11.11 -15.83 -7.58
N ASN A 45 -9.97 -15.63 -8.26
CA ASN A 45 -8.95 -16.66 -8.46
C ASN A 45 -7.54 -16.10 -8.24
N ILE A 46 -7.37 -15.35 -7.14
CA ILE A 46 -6.09 -14.73 -6.85
C ILE A 46 -5.11 -15.81 -6.40
N SER A 47 -4.11 -16.06 -7.24
CA SER A 47 -3.01 -16.96 -6.93
C SER A 47 -1.74 -16.16 -6.71
N LYS A 48 -0.79 -16.77 -5.99
CA LYS A 48 0.55 -16.19 -5.85
C LYS A 48 1.10 -15.92 -7.26
N ASP A 49 1.66 -14.72 -7.43
CA ASP A 49 2.29 -14.23 -8.66
C ASP A 49 1.38 -13.71 -9.80
N VAL A 50 0.05 -13.81 -9.68
CA VAL A 50 -0.89 -13.28 -10.70
C VAL A 50 -0.70 -11.79 -10.98
N CYS A 51 -0.38 -11.01 -9.94
CA CYS A 51 -0.10 -9.56 -10.03
C CYS A 51 1.35 -9.24 -9.66
N ALA A 52 2.28 -10.18 -9.87
CA ALA A 52 3.68 -10.03 -9.46
C ALA A 52 4.37 -8.81 -10.10
N ALA A 53 4.15 -8.56 -11.39
CA ALA A 53 4.77 -7.45 -12.09
C ALA A 53 4.36 -6.10 -11.46
N GLU A 54 3.06 -5.89 -11.28
CA GLU A 54 2.52 -4.66 -10.67
C GLU A 54 2.96 -4.50 -9.22
N PHE A 55 3.01 -5.61 -8.48
CA PHE A 55 3.53 -5.62 -7.12
C PHE A 55 5.01 -5.27 -7.08
N GLN A 56 5.84 -5.77 -8.01
CA GLN A 56 7.27 -5.45 -8.05
C GLN A 56 7.50 -3.95 -8.29
N VAL A 57 6.75 -3.34 -9.20
CA VAL A 57 6.84 -1.90 -9.48
C VAL A 57 6.38 -1.08 -8.27
N PHE A 58 5.25 -1.43 -7.66
CA PHE A 58 4.76 -0.78 -6.45
C PHE A 58 5.77 -0.91 -5.29
N ARG A 59 6.28 -2.12 -5.07
CA ARG A 59 7.26 -2.41 -4.03
C ARG A 59 8.55 -1.62 -4.23
N GLN A 60 9.07 -1.53 -5.45
CA GLN A 60 10.28 -0.75 -5.73
C GLN A 60 10.08 0.72 -5.33
N CYS A 61 9.00 1.35 -5.80
CA CYS A 61 8.68 2.73 -5.46
C CYS A 61 8.58 2.93 -3.93
N VAL A 62 7.85 2.04 -3.23
CA VAL A 62 7.69 2.14 -1.78
C VAL A 62 9.03 1.95 -1.04
N GLN A 63 9.89 1.03 -1.51
CA GLN A 63 11.21 0.79 -0.93
C GLN A 63 12.16 1.98 -1.12
N GLU A 64 12.12 2.64 -2.28
CA GLU A 64 12.88 3.87 -2.53
C GLU A 64 12.49 4.97 -1.53
N HIS A 65 11.20 5.16 -1.31
CA HIS A 65 10.70 6.20 -0.40
C HIS A 65 10.82 5.85 1.10
N LEU A 66 10.94 4.57 1.45
CA LEU A 66 11.16 4.13 2.84
C LEU A 66 12.63 4.15 3.26
N GLY A 67 13.58 4.27 2.32
CA GLY A 67 15.02 4.31 2.60
C GLY A 67 15.58 3.05 3.26
N LYS A 68 14.83 1.94 3.28
CA LYS A 68 15.28 0.64 3.79
C LYS A 68 15.46 -0.33 2.63
N LYS A 69 16.67 -0.37 2.06
CA LYS A 69 17.17 -1.51 1.28
C LYS A 69 17.31 -2.69 2.25
N TRP A 70 16.47 -3.71 2.10
CA TRP A 70 16.60 -5.03 2.74
C TRP A 70 17.22 -5.99 1.74
#